data_AF-A0A351VB55-F1
#
_entry.id   AF-A0A351VB55-F1
#
_cell.length_a   1.000
_cell.length_b   1.000
_cell.length_c   1.000
_cell.angle_alpha   90.00
_cell.angle_beta   90.00
_cell.angle_gamma   90.00
#
_symmetry.space_group_name_H-M   'P 1'
#
loop_
_entity.id
_entity.type
_entity.pdbx_description
1 polymer ?
#
loop_
_entity_poly.entity_id
_entity_poly.type
_entity_poly.pdbx_seq_one_letter_code
_entity_poly.pdbx_strand_id
1 'polypeptide(L)'
;MKRRKKWEGMDILLFLDVDGVLNTSDSFHTRYQLEPDNVKALVKLMERFSLSGGMPKLVLTSTWRLGYDSDLKKCSPQIQKLIGRLGEYGIFIYDKTPIYKNTTRDIDKIVRRVKEYGG
;
A
#
# COMPACT_ATOMS: atom_id res chain seq x y z
N MET A 1 -11.47 8.35 30.57
CA MET A 1 -12.26 8.24 29.32
C MET A 1 -11.62 7.18 28.43
N LYS A 2 -12.15 5.94 28.40
CA LYS A 2 -11.62 4.89 27.52
C LYS A 2 -12.02 5.24 26.07
N ARG A 3 -11.08 5.74 25.27
CA ARG A 3 -11.29 5.86 23.81
C ARG A 3 -11.64 4.47 23.29
N ARG A 4 -12.85 4.30 22.75
CA ARG A 4 -13.22 3.07 22.04
C ARG A 4 -12.21 2.87 20.92
N LYS A 5 -11.52 1.72 20.92
CA LYS A 5 -10.66 1.29 19.82
C LYS A 5 -11.57 0.97 18.64
N LYS A 6 -11.73 1.96 17.76
CA LYS A 6 -12.73 1.97 16.67
C LYS A 6 -12.58 0.78 15.70
N TRP A 7 -11.38 0.20 15.61
CA TRP A 7 -11.02 -0.79 14.61
C TRP A 7 -10.42 -2.06 15.22
N GLU A 8 -10.66 -2.32 16.50
CA GLU A 8 -10.06 -3.44 17.22
C GLU A 8 -10.34 -4.79 16.55
N GLY A 9 -9.27 -5.52 16.22
CA GLY A 9 -9.35 -6.85 15.61
C GLY A 9 -9.75 -6.85 14.12
N MET A 10 -9.82 -5.68 13.48
CA MET A 10 -10.17 -5.57 12.07
C MET A 10 -8.94 -5.48 11.18
N ASP A 11 -8.95 -6.25 10.10
CA ASP A 11 -8.09 -6.02 8.95
C ASP A 11 -8.54 -4.77 8.19
N ILE A 12 -7.59 -3.88 7.89
CA ILE A 12 -7.84 -2.65 7.12
C ILE A 12 -7.01 -2.72 5.84
N LEU A 13 -7.66 -2.72 4.68
CA LEU A 13 -6.94 -2.68 3.41
C LEU A 13 -6.72 -1.22 3.00
N LEU A 14 -5.45 -0.85 2.80
CA LEU A 14 -5.04 0.45 2.29
C LEU A 14 -4.57 0.31 0.85
N PHE A 15 -5.40 0.81 -0.08
CA PHE A 15 -5.10 0.81 -1.50
C PHE A 15 -4.18 1.98 -1.85
N LEU A 16 -2.95 1.68 -2.27
CA LEU A 16 -1.90 2.66 -2.54
C LEU A 16 -1.74 2.94 -4.02
N ASP A 17 -2.07 4.17 -4.41
CA ASP A 17 -1.64 4.77 -5.66
C ASP A 17 -0.31 5.51 -5.45
N VAL A 18 0.81 4.87 -5.80
CA VAL A 18 2.17 5.38 -5.53
C VAL A 18 2.37 6.78 -6.12
N ASP A 19 2.04 6.98 -7.41
CA ASP A 19 2.31 8.26 -8.07
C ASP A 19 1.45 9.40 -7.52
N GLY A 20 0.22 9.09 -7.08
CA GLY A 20 -0.70 10.06 -6.48
C GLY A 20 -0.48 10.32 -4.98
N VAL A 21 0.32 9.50 -4.29
CA VAL A 21 0.51 9.58 -2.83
C VAL A 21 1.96 9.84 -2.45
N LEU A 22 2.91 9.08 -3.00
CA LEU A 22 4.32 9.10 -2.60
C LEU A 22 5.19 9.96 -3.53
N ASN A 23 4.66 10.37 -4.67
CA ASN A 23 5.31 11.25 -5.63
C ASN A 23 4.61 12.61 -5.69
N THR A 24 5.28 13.54 -6.34
CA THR A 24 4.78 14.88 -6.71
C THR A 24 5.01 15.09 -8.20
N SER A 25 4.28 16.02 -8.80
CA SER A 25 4.51 16.42 -10.20
C SER A 25 5.97 16.75 -10.48
N ASP A 26 6.60 17.44 -9.54
CA ASP A 26 7.95 17.97 -9.67
C ASP A 26 9.01 16.85 -9.61
N SER A 27 8.67 15.72 -9.00
CA SER A 27 9.56 14.56 -8.87
C SER A 27 9.47 13.57 -10.03
N PHE A 28 8.58 13.79 -11.01
CA PHE A 28 8.46 12.91 -12.19
C PHE A 28 9.73 12.88 -13.05
N HIS A 29 10.58 13.89 -12.97
CA HIS A 29 11.87 13.92 -13.68
C HIS A 29 12.96 13.07 -13.01
N THR A 30 12.78 12.72 -11.73
CA THR A 30 13.71 11.88 -10.98
C THR A 30 13.17 10.46 -10.92
N ARG A 31 13.88 9.53 -11.58
CA ARG A 31 13.44 8.15 -11.73
C ARG A 31 13.13 7.51 -10.38
N TYR A 32 11.86 7.11 -10.19
CA TYR A 32 11.37 6.41 -9.00
C TYR A 32 11.65 7.17 -7.71
N GLN A 33 11.64 8.50 -7.75
CA GLN A 33 11.72 9.30 -6.53
C GLN A 33 10.60 8.91 -5.58
N LEU A 34 10.81 9.02 -4.27
CA LEU A 34 9.76 8.84 -3.27
C LEU A 34 9.92 9.98 -2.28
N GLU A 35 8.93 10.86 -2.20
CA GLU A 35 9.02 12.06 -1.39
C GLU A 35 9.06 11.69 0.10
N PRO A 36 10.14 12.00 0.83
CA PRO A 36 10.31 11.55 2.21
C PRO A 36 9.15 11.94 3.12
N ASP A 37 8.59 13.14 2.93
CA ASP A 37 7.50 13.62 3.77
C ASP A 37 6.16 12.95 3.45
N ASN A 38 5.94 12.56 2.20
CA ASN A 38 4.77 11.76 1.82
C ASN A 38 4.85 10.34 2.38
N VAL A 39 6.05 9.73 2.35
CA VAL A 39 6.29 8.43 3.00
C VAL A 39 6.01 8.53 4.50
N LYS A 40 6.53 9.56 5.19
CA LYS A 40 6.23 9.78 6.62
C LYS A 40 4.74 9.99 6.89
N ALA A 41 4.02 10.66 6.00
CA ALA A 41 2.58 10.86 6.14
C ALA A 41 1.81 9.53 6.04
N LEU A 42 2.19 8.66 5.09
CA LEU A 42 1.64 7.31 4.99
C LEU A 42 1.93 6.48 6.26
N VAL A 43 3.16 6.53 6.77
CA VAL A 43 3.55 5.85 8.02
C VAL A 43 2.65 6.29 9.18
N LYS A 44 2.49 7.60 9.39
CA LYS A 44 1.62 8.16 10.43
C LYS A 44 0.16 7.71 10.27
N LEU A 45 -0.32 7.57 9.03
CA LEU A 45 -1.68 7.07 8.77
C LEU A 45 -1.81 5.60 9.20
N MET A 46 -0.85 4.75 8.83
CA MET A 46 -0.85 3.34 9.24
C MET A 46 -0.74 3.19 10.76
N GLU A 47 0.14 3.94 11.42
CA GLU A 47 0.27 3.95 12.88
C GLU A 47 -1.04 4.33 13.58
N ARG A 48 -1.79 5.30 13.05
CA ARG A 48 -3.10 5.68 13.61
C ARG A 48 -4.12 4.55 13.55
N PHE A 49 -4.12 3.76 12.48
CA PHE A 49 -4.96 2.56 12.38
C PHE A 49 -4.53 1.49 13.37
N SER A 50 -3.22 1.22 13.48
CA SER A 50 -2.65 0.26 14.43
C SER A 50 -2.95 0.64 15.89
N LEU A 51 -2.76 1.91 16.27
CA LEU A 51 -3.07 2.42 17.62
C LEU A 51 -4.58 2.34 17.95
N SER A 52 -5.43 2.32 16.91
CA SER A 52 -6.87 2.14 17.06
C SER A 52 -7.30 0.67 17.11
N GLY A 53 -6.34 -0.27 17.14
CA GLY A 53 -6.54 -1.72 17.22
C GLY A 53 -6.71 -2.43 15.88
N GLY A 54 -6.59 -1.71 14.76
CA GLY A 54 -6.69 -2.30 13.42
C GLY A 54 -5.35 -2.84 12.92
N MET A 55 -5.40 -3.67 11.89
CA MET A 55 -4.22 -4.22 11.22
C MET A 55 -4.18 -3.73 9.77
N PRO A 56 -3.52 -2.58 9.49
CA PRO A 56 -3.47 -2.05 8.14
C PRO A 56 -2.56 -2.89 7.23
N LYS A 57 -3.10 -3.30 6.08
CA LYS A 57 -2.44 -4.08 5.03
C LYS A 57 -2.40 -3.24 3.75
N LEU A 58 -1.20 -3.01 3.22
CA LEU A 58 -1.00 -2.15 2.06
C LEU A 58 -1.17 -2.94 0.75
N VAL A 59 -2.04 -2.47 -0.15
CA VAL A 59 -2.32 -3.11 -1.43
C VAL A 59 -1.98 -2.16 -2.56
N LEU A 60 -1.09 -2.55 -3.48
CA LEU A 60 -0.71 -1.69 -4.60
C LEU A 60 -1.85 -1.59 -5.63
N THR A 61 -2.20 -0.35 -6.00
CA THR A 61 -3.18 -0.07 -7.07
C THR A 61 -2.62 0.76 -8.20
N SER A 62 -1.48 1.44 -8.02
CA SER A 62 -0.84 2.17 -9.12
C SER A 62 -0.31 1.24 -10.21
N THR A 63 0.14 1.83 -11.33
CA THR A 63 0.84 1.11 -12.40
C THR A 63 2.13 0.40 -11.91
N TRP A 64 2.70 0.82 -10.78
CA TRP A 64 3.88 0.18 -10.19
C TRP A 64 3.63 -1.29 -9.85
N ARG A 65 2.36 -1.68 -9.61
CA ARG A 65 1.96 -3.08 -9.38
C ARG A 65 2.39 -4.05 -10.49
N LEU A 66 2.61 -3.54 -11.71
CA LEU A 66 3.13 -4.33 -12.84
C LEU A 66 4.51 -4.91 -12.53
N GLY A 67 5.32 -4.19 -11.77
CA GLY A 67 6.68 -4.60 -11.42
C GLY A 67 6.82 -5.29 -10.07
N TYR A 68 5.72 -5.65 -9.41
CA TYR A 68 5.72 -6.33 -8.10
C TYR A 68 5.54 -7.84 -8.24
N ASP A 69 6.35 -8.59 -7.50
CA ASP A 69 6.29 -10.04 -7.33
C ASP A 69 6.48 -10.37 -5.83
N SER A 70 5.99 -11.54 -5.42
CA SER A 70 6.26 -12.09 -4.08
C SER A 70 7.75 -12.36 -3.82
N ASP A 71 8.51 -12.67 -4.86
CA ASP A 71 9.97 -12.81 -4.81
C ASP A 71 10.62 -11.45 -5.13
N LEU A 72 11.25 -10.85 -4.11
CA LEU A 72 11.92 -9.55 -4.23
C LEU A 72 12.93 -9.51 -5.39
N LYS A 73 13.56 -10.62 -5.75
CA LYS A 73 14.53 -10.69 -6.86
C LYS A 73 13.86 -10.55 -8.23
N LYS A 74 12.57 -10.84 -8.33
CA LYS A 74 11.76 -10.69 -9.54
C LYS A 74 11.08 -9.32 -9.64
N CYS A 75 11.11 -8.53 -8.57
CA CYS A 75 10.59 -7.18 -8.57
C CYS A 75 11.40 -6.26 -9.48
N SER A 76 10.72 -5.34 -10.16
CA SER A 76 11.35 -4.23 -10.87
C SER A 76 12.16 -3.33 -9.91
N PRO A 77 13.17 -2.60 -10.41
CA PRO A 77 13.97 -1.69 -9.58
C PRO A 77 13.13 -0.66 -8.81
N GLN A 78 12.05 -0.14 -9.39
CA GLN A 78 11.18 0.80 -8.69
C GLN A 78 10.46 0.18 -7.50
N ILE A 79 10.01 -1.08 -7.64
CA ILE A 79 9.36 -1.79 -6.55
C ILE A 79 10.36 -2.19 -5.47
N GLN A 80 11.58 -2.59 -5.85
CA GLN A 80 12.63 -2.86 -4.86
C GLN A 80 12.94 -1.60 -4.04
N LYS A 81 13.05 -0.43 -4.68
CA LYS A 81 13.22 0.86 -4.00
C LYS A 81 12.05 1.19 -3.08
N LEU A 82 10.81 0.97 -3.53
CA LEU A 82 9.60 1.17 -2.72
C LEU A 82 9.58 0.25 -1.49
N ILE A 83 9.85 -1.05 -1.68
CA ILE A 83 9.89 -2.04 -0.59
C ILE A 83 10.97 -1.67 0.42
N GLY A 84 12.17 -1.31 -0.04
CA GLY A 84 13.26 -0.87 0.85
C GLY A 84 12.83 0.34 1.68
N ARG A 85 12.26 1.36 1.02
CA ARG A 85 11.84 2.60 1.66
C ARG A 85 10.69 2.42 2.67
N LEU A 86 9.72 1.56 2.37
CA LEU A 86 8.64 1.22 3.30
C LEU A 86 9.14 0.30 4.44
N GLY A 87 10.07 -0.60 4.12
CA GLY A 87 10.70 -1.52 5.06
C GLY A 87 11.50 -0.82 6.16
N GLU A 88 12.09 0.34 5.89
CA GLU A 88 12.71 1.22 6.89
C GLU A 88 11.75 1.56 8.06
N TYR A 89 10.43 1.52 7.81
CA TYR A 89 9.38 1.80 8.78
C TYR A 89 8.58 0.55 9.20
N GLY A 90 9.04 -0.65 8.83
CA GLY A 90 8.33 -1.90 9.11
C GLY A 90 7.01 -2.06 8.34
N ILE A 91 6.84 -1.34 7.22
CA ILE A 91 5.67 -1.43 6.36
C ILE A 91 5.96 -2.42 5.22
N PHE A 92 5.01 -3.32 4.99
CA PHE A 92 5.10 -4.33 3.94
C PHE A 92 3.93 -4.21 2.96
N ILE A 93 4.20 -4.53 1.69
CA ILE A 93 3.17 -4.67 0.67
C ILE A 93 2.53 -6.04 0.86
N TYR A 94 1.23 -6.05 1.15
CA TYR A 94 0.45 -7.26 1.40
C TYR A 94 0.05 -7.95 0.09
N ASP A 95 -0.45 -7.19 -0.88
CA ASP A 95 -0.84 -7.70 -2.20
C ASP A 95 -0.86 -6.56 -3.23
N LYS A 96 -1.29 -6.86 -4.45
CA LYS A 96 -1.53 -5.89 -5.51
C LYS A 96 -2.87 -6.13 -6.21
N THR A 97 -3.40 -5.09 -6.84
CA THR A 97 -4.56 -5.29 -7.69
C THR A 97 -4.19 -6.06 -8.96
N PRO A 98 -5.08 -6.95 -9.44
CA PRO A 98 -4.95 -7.54 -10.76
C PRO A 98 -4.97 -6.47 -11.86
N ILE A 99 -4.44 -6.82 -13.03
CA ILE A 99 -4.47 -5.95 -14.21
C ILE A 99 -5.53 -6.49 -15.15
N TYR A 100 -6.63 -5.76 -15.32
CA TYR A 100 -7.64 -6.11 -16.31
C TYR A 100 -7.50 -5.23 -17.53
N LYS A 101 -7.58 -5.85 -18.72
CA LYS A 101 -7.44 -5.17 -20.01
C LYS A 101 -8.50 -4.09 -20.27
N ASN A 102 -9.56 -4.00 -19.45
CA ASN A 102 -10.63 -2.99 -19.56
C ASN A 102 -11.27 -2.66 -18.18
N THR A 103 -11.15 -1.40 -17.74
CA THR A 103 -11.97 -0.66 -16.76
C THR A 103 -11.87 -0.99 -15.25
N THR A 104 -11.49 0.04 -14.47
CA THR A 104 -11.99 0.57 -13.17
C THR A 104 -12.61 -0.30 -12.06
N ARG A 105 -12.75 -1.62 -12.22
CA ARG A 105 -13.39 -2.55 -11.25
C ARG A 105 -12.39 -3.37 -10.43
N ASP A 106 -11.21 -2.79 -10.18
CA ASP A 106 -10.08 -3.48 -9.56
C ASP A 106 -10.26 -3.68 -8.04
N ILE A 107 -10.86 -2.71 -7.35
CA ILE A 107 -10.98 -2.68 -5.88
C ILE A 107 -12.04 -3.68 -5.38
N ASP A 108 -13.23 -3.72 -5.97
CA ASP A 108 -14.33 -4.61 -5.55
C ASP A 108 -13.94 -6.09 -5.53
N LYS A 109 -13.08 -6.51 -6.46
CA LYS A 109 -12.62 -7.90 -6.56
C LYS A 109 -11.63 -8.27 -5.47
N ILE A 110 -10.76 -7.35 -5.06
CA ILE A 110 -9.84 -7.59 -3.93
C ILE A 110 -10.61 -7.59 -2.62
N VAL A 111 -11.59 -6.69 -2.47
CA VAL A 111 -12.47 -6.70 -1.30
C VAL A 111 -13.20 -8.06 -1.20
N ARG A 112 -13.64 -8.64 -2.32
CA ARG A 112 -14.20 -10.02 -2.32
C ARG A 112 -13.15 -11.06 -1.91
N ARG A 113 -11.95 -11.01 -2.49
CA ARG A 113 -10.86 -11.94 -2.16
C ARG A 113 -10.52 -11.91 -0.66
N VAL A 114 -10.36 -10.73 -0.07
CA VAL A 114 -10.04 -10.60 1.36
C VAL A 114 -11.19 -11.10 2.24
N LYS A 115 -12.45 -10.94 1.82
CA LYS A 115 -13.60 -11.54 2.52
C LYS A 115 -13.63 -13.07 2.42
N GLU A 116 -13.19 -13.63 1.30
CA GLU A 116 -13.15 -15.10 1.07
C GLU A 116 -12.02 -15.79 1.82
N TYR A 117 -10.86 -15.13 2.04
CA TYR A 117 -9.71 -15.69 2.77
C TYR A 117 -9.63 -15.24 4.25
N GLY A 118 -10.57 -14.42 4.71
CA GLY A 118 -10.63 -13.90 6.08
C GLY A 118 -11.74 -14.52 6.93
N GLY A 119 -12.30 -15.67 6.52
CA GLY A 119 -13.32 -16.44 7.25
C GLY A 119 -12.75 -17.68 7.93
#